data_AF-A0A965XNB2-F1
#
_entry.id   AF-A0A965XNB2-F1
#
_cell.length_a   1.000
_cell.length_b   1.000
_cell.length_c   1.000
_cell.angle_alpha   90.00
_cell.angle_beta   90.00
_cell.angle_gamma   90.00
#
_symmetry.space_group_name_H-M   'P 1'
#
loop_
_entity.id
_entity.type
_entity.pdbx_description
1 polymer ?
#
loop_
_entity_poly.entity_id
_entity_poly.type
_entity_poly.pdbx_seq_one_letter_code
_entity_poly.pdbx_strand_id
1 'polypeptide(L)'
;MLSDCHDIIDRYKALQSRVDQIFVQVTQNHPSCVSCSLGCSDCCHAMFDVSLIEALHLNRAFAGLDEDRRQDILIRADKADRQAYKIKKQLFKKSEAGVSTEEILREAGEARIRCPLLSEDNSCELYDERPLTCRLYGVPMQIGADSRTCGMSGFVGGERYPAVNMDRLHDQLMEMSRDLAARIGSIYPELEKYLVPVSTALLTKYDAEYLGVQGQCDNDDETGTIPSADR
;
A
#
# COMPACT_ATOMS: atom_id res chain seq x y z
N MET A 1 0.36 18.52 -9.49
CA MET A 1 1.59 17.87 -8.97
C MET A 1 1.70 16.41 -9.45
N LEU A 2 0.81 15.48 -9.08
CA LEU A 2 0.87 14.11 -9.65
C LEU A 2 0.52 14.03 -11.15
N SER A 3 -0.09 15.08 -11.70
CA SER A 3 -0.44 15.20 -13.13
C SER A 3 0.78 15.20 -14.07
N ASP A 4 2.00 15.42 -13.58
CA ASP A 4 3.21 15.39 -14.41
C ASP A 4 3.95 14.04 -14.32
N CYS A 5 3.37 13.06 -13.64
CA CYS A 5 3.93 11.72 -13.42
C CYS A 5 3.08 10.61 -14.06
N HIS A 6 2.24 10.92 -15.06
CA HIS A 6 1.33 9.95 -15.67
C HIS A 6 2.07 8.71 -16.21
N ASP A 7 3.25 8.88 -16.81
CA ASP A 7 4.07 7.76 -17.31
C ASP A 7 4.54 6.81 -16.19
N ILE A 8 4.87 7.35 -15.00
CA ILE A 8 5.25 6.56 -13.83
C ILE A 8 4.03 5.78 -13.31
N ILE A 9 2.88 6.44 -13.25
CA ILE A 9 1.62 5.80 -12.84
C ILE A 9 1.21 4.72 -13.83
N ASP A 10 1.39 4.94 -15.13
CA ASP A 10 1.11 3.95 -16.17
C ASP A 10 2.06 2.74 -16.08
N ARG A 11 3.34 2.96 -15.77
CA ARG A 11 4.29 1.87 -15.46
C ARG A 11 3.82 1.05 -14.25
N TYR A 12 3.35 1.71 -13.20
CA TYR A 12 2.82 1.03 -12.01
C TYR A 12 1.54 0.24 -12.33
N LYS A 13 0.59 0.80 -13.07
CA LYS A 13 -0.62 0.10 -13.52
C LYS A 13 -0.31 -1.07 -14.44
N ALA A 14 0.68 -0.93 -15.31
CA ALA A 14 1.17 -2.03 -16.14
C ALA A 14 1.77 -3.15 -15.28
N LEU A 15 2.48 -2.81 -14.20
CA LEU A 15 2.96 -3.78 -13.23
C LEU A 15 1.81 -4.48 -12.47
N GLN A 16 0.80 -3.75 -12.01
CA GLN A 16 -0.43 -4.35 -11.43
C GLN A 16 -1.07 -5.34 -12.41
N SER A 17 -1.22 -4.96 -13.69
CA SER A 17 -1.81 -5.81 -14.73
C SER A 17 -1.01 -7.10 -14.96
N ARG A 18 0.33 -7.02 -14.97
CA ARG A 18 1.20 -8.21 -15.07
C ARG A 18 1.02 -9.14 -13.85
N VAL A 19 0.92 -8.55 -12.66
CA VAL A 19 0.68 -9.30 -11.42
C VAL A 19 -0.68 -10.00 -11.43
N ASP A 20 -1.73 -9.33 -11.90
CA ASP A 20 -3.06 -9.93 -12.04
C ASP A 20 -3.04 -11.11 -13.03
N GLN A 21 -2.32 -10.98 -14.16
CA GLN A 21 -2.14 -12.08 -15.12
C GLN A 21 -1.44 -13.29 -14.51
N ILE A 22 -0.42 -13.08 -13.68
CA ILE A 22 0.26 -14.16 -12.96
C ILE A 22 -0.73 -14.85 -12.01
N PHE A 23 -1.52 -14.08 -11.25
CA PHE A 23 -2.53 -14.63 -10.35
C PHE A 23 -3.54 -15.52 -11.09
N VAL A 24 -4.06 -15.03 -12.23
CA VAL A 24 -4.98 -15.78 -13.10
C VAL A 24 -4.33 -17.07 -13.59
N GLN A 25 -3.09 -17.00 -14.07
CA GLN A 25 -2.36 -18.17 -14.57
C GLN A 25 -2.15 -19.24 -13.48
N VAL A 26 -1.76 -18.84 -12.27
CA VAL A 26 -1.60 -19.78 -11.15
C VAL A 26 -2.94 -20.40 -10.76
N THR A 27 -4.01 -19.59 -10.72
CA THR A 27 -5.37 -20.07 -10.43
C THR A 27 -5.85 -21.09 -11.46
N GLN A 28 -5.60 -20.84 -12.76
CA GLN A 28 -5.96 -21.77 -13.83
C GLN A 28 -5.17 -23.08 -13.78
N ASN A 29 -3.90 -23.02 -13.41
CA ASN A 29 -3.04 -24.21 -13.31
C ASN A 29 -3.26 -25.00 -12.02
N HIS A 30 -3.70 -24.34 -10.94
CA HIS A 30 -3.88 -24.92 -9.61
C HIS A 30 -5.22 -24.52 -8.97
N PRO A 31 -6.38 -24.85 -9.60
CA PRO A 31 -7.69 -24.36 -9.16
C PRO A 31 -8.10 -24.88 -7.78
N SER A 32 -7.63 -26.06 -7.38
CA SER A 32 -7.89 -26.63 -6.05
C SER A 32 -7.06 -25.98 -4.94
N CYS A 33 -6.01 -25.22 -5.28
CA CYS A 33 -5.12 -24.60 -4.32
C CYS A 33 -5.47 -23.13 -4.05
N VAL A 34 -6.19 -22.46 -4.94
CA VAL A 34 -6.55 -21.05 -4.80
C VAL A 34 -8.01 -20.91 -4.39
N SER A 35 -8.24 -20.61 -3.11
CA SER A 35 -9.59 -20.41 -2.53
C SER A 35 -10.07 -18.96 -2.59
N CYS A 36 -9.29 -18.06 -3.20
CA CYS A 36 -9.57 -16.63 -3.22
C CYS A 36 -10.80 -16.33 -4.09
N SER A 37 -11.76 -15.61 -3.52
CA SER A 37 -12.98 -15.16 -4.20
C SER A 37 -13.41 -13.80 -3.62
N LEU A 38 -14.32 -13.11 -4.30
CA LEU A 38 -14.92 -11.89 -3.75
C LEU A 38 -15.62 -12.23 -2.41
N GLY A 39 -15.30 -11.49 -1.35
CA GLY A 39 -15.74 -11.79 0.02
C GLY A 39 -14.74 -12.59 0.86
N CYS A 40 -13.64 -13.10 0.27
CA CYS A 40 -12.49 -13.56 1.04
C CYS A 40 -11.70 -12.35 1.57
N SER A 41 -11.56 -12.26 2.90
CA SER A 41 -10.94 -11.11 3.58
C SER A 41 -9.64 -11.45 4.33
N ASP A 42 -9.05 -12.64 4.15
CA ASP A 42 -7.83 -13.02 4.89
C ASP A 42 -6.65 -12.07 4.61
N CYS A 43 -6.48 -11.63 3.37
CA CYS A 43 -5.48 -10.63 3.00
C CYS A 43 -5.75 -9.26 3.66
N CYS A 44 -7.00 -8.95 3.97
CA CYS A 44 -7.40 -7.72 4.65
C CYS A 44 -7.11 -7.74 6.16
N HIS A 45 -6.53 -8.82 6.68
CA HIS A 45 -6.05 -8.87 8.05
C HIS A 45 -4.52 -9.00 8.14
N ALA A 46 -3.82 -9.09 7.01
CA ALA A 46 -2.37 -9.14 6.99
C ALA A 46 -1.76 -7.76 7.25
N MET A 47 -0.72 -7.71 8.09
CA MET A 47 0.08 -6.51 8.30
C MET A 47 1.19 -6.43 7.25
N PHE A 48 1.19 -5.38 6.43
CA PHE A 48 2.26 -5.06 5.49
C PHE A 48 2.32 -3.55 5.26
N ASP A 49 3.48 -3.09 4.81
CA ASP A 49 3.70 -1.70 4.40
C ASP A 49 3.70 -1.62 2.85
N VAL A 50 3.29 -0.47 2.32
CA VAL A 50 3.26 -0.15 0.89
C VAL A 50 4.33 0.88 0.53
N SER A 51 4.85 0.79 -0.70
CA SER A 51 5.81 1.75 -1.25
C SER A 51 5.22 3.15 -1.46
N LEU A 52 6.06 4.17 -1.63
CA LEU A 52 5.62 5.54 -1.91
C LEU A 52 4.69 5.62 -3.13
N ILE A 53 5.05 4.96 -4.24
CA ILE A 53 4.23 4.95 -5.46
C ILE A 53 2.85 4.32 -5.20
N GLU A 54 2.78 3.22 -4.45
CA GLU A 54 1.52 2.58 -4.06
C GLU A 54 0.71 3.46 -3.11
N ALA A 55 1.36 4.09 -2.13
CA ALA A 55 0.71 4.96 -1.15
C ALA A 55 0.07 6.17 -1.82
N LEU A 56 0.79 6.84 -2.73
CA LEU A 56 0.27 7.98 -3.51
C LEU A 56 -0.87 7.56 -4.43
N HIS A 57 -0.74 6.42 -5.09
CA HIS A 57 -1.78 5.87 -5.96
C HIS A 57 -3.06 5.55 -5.17
N LEU A 58 -2.91 4.89 -4.02
CA LEU A 58 -4.02 4.53 -3.13
C LEU A 58 -4.68 5.77 -2.52
N ASN A 59 -3.89 6.74 -2.06
CA ASN A 59 -4.38 8.01 -1.52
C ASN A 59 -5.17 8.81 -2.57
N ARG A 60 -4.70 8.83 -3.83
CA ARG A 60 -5.42 9.44 -4.95
C ARG A 60 -6.76 8.76 -5.21
N ALA A 61 -6.79 7.43 -5.25
CA ALA A 61 -8.03 6.67 -5.43
C ALA A 61 -9.01 6.93 -4.26
N PHE A 62 -8.50 6.93 -3.03
CA PHE A 62 -9.24 7.26 -1.82
C PHE A 62 -9.86 8.66 -1.89
N ALA A 63 -9.11 9.66 -2.34
CA ALA A 63 -9.60 11.04 -2.49
C ALA A 63 -10.75 11.18 -3.51
N GLY A 64 -10.90 10.21 -4.42
CA GLY A 64 -11.99 10.16 -5.40
C GLY A 64 -13.31 9.60 -4.86
N LEU A 65 -13.33 9.06 -3.63
CA LEU A 65 -14.54 8.58 -2.97
C LEU A 65 -15.40 9.74 -2.42
N ASP A 66 -16.70 9.49 -2.26
CA ASP A 66 -17.60 10.43 -1.58
C ASP A 66 -17.20 10.64 -0.11
N GLU A 67 -17.63 11.78 0.45
CA GLU A 67 -17.22 12.22 1.79
C GLU A 67 -17.61 11.21 2.87
N ASP A 68 -18.81 10.64 2.82
CA ASP A 68 -19.31 9.71 3.84
C ASP A 68 -18.44 8.44 3.88
N ARG A 69 -18.17 7.83 2.72
CA ARG A 69 -17.26 6.68 2.63
C ARG A 69 -15.85 7.03 3.10
N ARG A 70 -15.34 8.22 2.77
CA ARG A 70 -14.02 8.66 3.23
C ARG A 70 -13.95 8.77 4.74
N GLN A 71 -14.95 9.38 5.39
CA GLN A 71 -15.00 9.50 6.85
C GLN A 71 -15.01 8.13 7.53
N ASP A 72 -15.83 7.19 7.04
CA ASP A 72 -15.89 5.84 7.58
C ASP A 72 -14.55 5.08 7.44
N ILE A 73 -13.86 5.25 6.31
CA ILE A 73 -12.53 4.68 6.09
C ILE A 73 -11.49 5.32 7.03
N LEU A 74 -11.52 6.65 7.23
CA LEU A 74 -10.57 7.34 8.11
C LEU A 74 -10.72 6.92 9.57
N ILE A 75 -11.95 6.69 10.05
CA ILE A 75 -12.20 6.14 11.39
C ILE A 75 -11.58 4.74 11.54
N ARG A 76 -11.71 3.89 10.50
CA ARG A 76 -11.06 2.57 10.48
C ARG A 76 -9.54 2.69 10.41
N ALA A 77 -9.02 3.66 9.65
CA ALA A 77 -7.60 3.92 9.49
C ALA A 77 -6.94 4.36 10.79
N ASP A 78 -7.54 5.28 11.56
CA ASP A 78 -7.01 5.69 12.87
C ASP A 78 -6.90 4.49 13.83
N LYS A 79 -7.90 3.61 13.86
CA LYS A 79 -7.87 2.38 14.66
C LYS A 79 -6.73 1.44 14.25
N ALA A 80 -6.59 1.20 12.93
CA ALA A 80 -5.54 0.34 12.39
C ALA A 80 -4.14 0.92 12.65
N ASP A 81 -3.98 2.22 12.50
CA ASP A 81 -2.70 2.92 12.70
C ASP A 81 -2.24 2.85 14.17
N ARG A 82 -3.17 3.07 15.12
CA ARG A 82 -2.90 2.89 16.55
C ARG A 82 -2.51 1.46 16.90
N GLN A 83 -3.10 0.45 16.25
CA GLN A 83 -2.72 -0.95 16.44
C GLN A 83 -1.31 -1.22 15.87
N ALA A 84 -1.04 -0.76 14.65
CA ALA A 84 0.26 -0.89 14.01
C ALA A 84 1.36 -0.24 14.84
N TYR A 85 1.14 0.97 15.36
CA TYR A 85 2.07 1.66 16.24
C TYR A 85 2.38 0.85 17.51
N LYS A 86 1.37 0.27 18.16
CA LYS A 86 1.56 -0.55 19.36
C LYS A 86 2.43 -1.78 19.07
N ILE A 87 2.15 -2.47 17.96
CA ILE A 87 2.91 -3.65 17.54
C ILE A 87 4.35 -3.26 17.18
N LYS A 88 4.56 -2.25 16.32
CA LYS A 88 5.90 -1.75 15.95
C LYS A 88 6.71 -1.36 17.19
N LYS A 89 6.09 -0.68 18.17
CA LYS A 89 6.72 -0.33 19.44
C LYS A 89 7.10 -1.54 20.30
N GLN A 90 6.28 -2.58 20.33
CA GLN A 90 6.58 -3.83 21.05
C GLN A 90 7.73 -4.58 20.39
N LEU A 91 7.71 -4.71 19.07
CA LEU A 91 8.77 -5.34 18.28
C LEU A 91 10.11 -4.60 18.42
N PHE A 92 10.08 -3.27 18.41
CA PHE A 92 11.27 -2.45 18.64
C PHE A 92 11.90 -2.73 20.01
N LYS A 93 11.10 -2.77 21.08
CA LYS A 93 11.60 -3.13 22.43
C LYS A 93 12.21 -4.52 22.49
N LYS A 94 11.65 -5.49 21.74
CA LYS A 94 12.22 -6.84 21.63
C LYS A 94 13.56 -6.83 20.90
N SER A 95 13.68 -6.04 19.84
CA SER A 95 14.95 -5.81 19.14
C SER A 95 16.01 -5.24 20.09
N GLU A 96 15.67 -4.24 20.90
CA GLU A 96 16.59 -3.67 21.90
C GLU A 96 16.97 -4.69 22.99
N ALA A 97 16.08 -5.63 23.31
CA ALA A 97 16.34 -6.72 24.24
C ALA A 97 17.18 -7.87 23.63
N GLY A 98 17.63 -7.76 22.38
CA GLY A 98 18.51 -8.72 21.72
C GLY A 98 17.80 -9.92 21.08
N VAL A 99 16.47 -9.85 20.89
CA VAL A 99 15.74 -10.86 20.11
C VAL A 99 16.23 -10.84 18.66
N SER A 100 16.34 -12.01 18.04
CA SER A 100 16.84 -12.13 16.66
C SER A 100 15.93 -11.41 15.65
N THR A 101 16.53 -10.84 14.61
CA THR A 101 15.79 -10.20 13.52
C THR A 101 14.80 -11.15 12.85
N GLU A 102 15.17 -12.42 12.67
CA GLU A 102 14.31 -13.44 12.08
C GLU A 102 13.03 -13.66 12.91
N GLU A 103 13.17 -13.75 14.24
CA GLU A 103 12.02 -13.92 15.13
C GLU A 103 11.11 -12.68 15.15
N ILE A 104 11.70 -11.48 15.12
CA ILE A 104 10.94 -10.22 15.04
C ILE A 104 10.14 -10.16 13.73
N LEU A 105 10.77 -10.52 12.61
CA LEU A 105 10.10 -10.54 11.30
C LEU A 105 8.99 -11.60 11.24
N ARG A 106 9.19 -12.77 11.85
CA ARG A 106 8.16 -13.79 11.98
C ARG A 106 6.95 -13.29 12.78
N GLU A 107 7.18 -12.68 13.94
CA GLU A 107 6.11 -12.13 14.78
C GLU A 107 5.37 -10.97 14.09
N ALA A 108 6.09 -10.12 13.36
CA ALA A 108 5.50 -9.08 12.53
C ALA A 108 4.59 -9.66 11.42
N GLY A 109 5.03 -10.75 10.77
CA GLY A 109 4.24 -11.43 9.73
C GLY A 109 3.01 -12.17 10.27
N GLU A 110 3.03 -12.59 11.54
CA GLU A 110 1.88 -13.20 12.22
C GLU A 110 0.90 -12.17 12.78
N ALA A 111 1.31 -10.90 12.89
CA ALA A 111 0.46 -9.83 13.39
C ALA A 111 -0.71 -9.59 12.43
N ARG A 112 -1.93 -9.63 13.00
CA ARG A 112 -3.16 -9.39 12.24
C ARG A 112 -3.77 -8.04 12.60
N ILE A 113 -3.82 -7.15 11.62
CA ILE A 113 -4.45 -5.83 11.72
C ILE A 113 -5.53 -5.75 10.65
N ARG A 114 -6.75 -5.41 11.07
CA ARG A 114 -7.86 -5.23 10.12
C ARG A 114 -7.57 -4.03 9.22
N CYS A 115 -7.54 -4.26 7.91
CA CYS A 115 -7.33 -3.25 6.89
C CYS A 115 -8.45 -2.19 6.96
N PRO A 116 -8.11 -0.90 6.85
CA PRO A 116 -9.11 0.17 6.86
C PRO A 116 -10.05 0.15 5.65
N LEU A 117 -9.61 -0.41 4.53
CA LEU A 117 -10.41 -0.53 3.30
C LEU A 117 -11.36 -1.73 3.31
N LEU A 118 -11.34 -2.57 4.33
CA LEU A 118 -12.31 -3.65 4.49
C LEU A 118 -13.63 -3.07 5.02
N SER A 119 -14.68 -3.12 4.24
CA SER A 119 -16.06 -2.75 4.64
C SER A 119 -16.66 -3.79 5.60
N GLU A 120 -17.88 -3.53 6.08
CA GLU A 120 -18.60 -4.45 6.97
C GLU A 120 -19.09 -5.72 6.25
N ASP A 121 -19.29 -5.68 4.93
CA ASP A 121 -19.72 -6.82 4.11
C ASP A 121 -18.56 -7.68 3.59
N ASN A 122 -17.35 -7.51 4.14
CA ASN A 122 -16.11 -8.17 3.71
C ASN A 122 -15.69 -7.87 2.26
N SER A 123 -16.09 -6.71 1.73
CA SER A 123 -15.59 -6.21 0.45
C SER A 123 -14.48 -5.16 0.64
N CYS A 124 -13.64 -4.98 -0.38
CA CYS A 124 -12.63 -3.93 -0.36
C CYS A 124 -13.20 -2.67 -1.01
N GLU A 125 -13.18 -1.55 -0.29
CA GLU A 125 -13.68 -0.25 -0.74
C GLU A 125 -12.93 0.29 -1.97
N LEU A 126 -11.69 -0.17 -2.18
CA LEU A 126 -10.79 0.17 -3.29
C LEU A 126 -10.24 -1.10 -3.95
N TYR A 127 -11.12 -2.06 -4.26
CA TYR A 127 -10.71 -3.37 -4.80
C TYR A 127 -9.87 -3.28 -6.08
N ASP A 128 -10.22 -2.39 -7.00
CA ASP A 128 -9.50 -2.26 -8.28
C ASP A 128 -8.18 -1.51 -8.15
N GLU A 129 -7.95 -0.82 -7.03
CA GLU A 129 -6.76 0.01 -6.78
C GLU A 129 -5.84 -0.65 -5.72
N ARG A 130 -6.03 -1.95 -5.48
CA ARG A 130 -5.29 -2.72 -4.48
C ARG A 130 -3.77 -2.70 -4.75
N PRO A 131 -2.93 -2.61 -3.69
CA PRO A 131 -1.47 -2.80 -3.77
C PRO A 131 -1.08 -4.18 -4.30
N LEU A 132 0.18 -4.35 -4.72
CA LEU A 132 0.65 -5.62 -5.31
C LEU A 132 0.54 -6.79 -4.33
N THR A 133 0.87 -6.57 -3.07
CA THR A 133 0.77 -7.61 -2.02
C THR A 133 -0.65 -8.16 -1.90
N CYS A 134 -1.68 -7.31 -1.99
CA CYS A 134 -3.08 -7.74 -1.95
C CYS A 134 -3.49 -8.55 -3.18
N ARG A 135 -2.92 -8.25 -4.35
CA ARG A 135 -3.19 -8.96 -5.61
C ARG A 135 -2.55 -10.34 -5.65
N LEU A 136 -1.42 -10.52 -4.95
CA LEU A 136 -0.66 -11.76 -4.93
C LEU A 136 -0.93 -12.67 -3.72
N TYR A 137 -1.63 -12.17 -2.70
CA TYR A 137 -1.78 -12.88 -1.42
C TYR A 137 -2.27 -14.34 -1.54
N GLY A 138 -3.14 -14.63 -2.51
CA GLY A 138 -3.71 -15.97 -2.74
C GLY A 138 -2.82 -16.95 -3.52
N VAL A 139 -1.64 -16.53 -3.98
CA VAL A 139 -0.69 -17.38 -4.72
C VAL A 139 0.66 -17.47 -3.98
N PRO A 140 1.50 -18.48 -4.28
CA PRO A 140 2.80 -18.59 -3.64
C PRO A 140 3.68 -17.39 -3.95
N MET A 141 4.22 -16.78 -2.90
CA MET A 141 5.15 -15.65 -2.97
C MET A 141 6.51 -16.10 -2.46
N GLN A 142 7.58 -15.74 -3.14
CA GLN A 142 8.95 -15.94 -2.68
C GLN A 142 9.47 -14.63 -2.07
N ILE A 143 9.93 -14.69 -0.82
CA ILE A 143 10.53 -13.57 -0.09
C ILE A 143 11.88 -14.07 0.43
N GLY A 144 12.98 -13.55 -0.13
CA GLY A 144 14.30 -14.10 0.09
C GLY A 144 14.38 -15.59 -0.31
N ALA A 145 14.81 -16.43 0.64
CA ALA A 145 14.91 -17.88 0.43
C ALA A 145 13.58 -18.64 0.66
N ASP A 146 12.60 -17.99 1.28
CA ASP A 146 11.37 -18.64 1.72
C ASP A 146 10.24 -18.48 0.70
N SER A 147 9.38 -19.50 0.63
CA SER A 147 8.09 -19.39 -0.02
C SER A 147 6.98 -19.27 1.02
N ARG A 148 6.06 -18.34 0.80
CA ARG A 148 4.93 -18.02 1.67
C ARG A 148 3.63 -18.14 0.88
N THR A 149 2.61 -18.71 1.51
CA THR A 149 1.27 -18.89 0.95
C THR A 149 0.23 -18.43 1.96
N CYS A 150 -0.95 -18.04 1.48
CA CYS A 150 -2.10 -17.75 2.34
C CYS A 150 -2.52 -19.00 3.13
N GLY A 151 -2.86 -18.84 4.41
CA GLY A 151 -3.28 -19.94 5.29
C GLY A 151 -4.58 -20.63 4.86
N MET A 152 -5.38 -20.00 3.99
CA MET A 152 -6.60 -20.56 3.40
C MET A 152 -6.37 -21.23 2.04
N SER A 153 -5.15 -21.19 1.51
CA SER A 153 -4.79 -21.83 0.26
C SER A 153 -4.57 -23.34 0.44
N GLY A 154 -4.76 -24.10 -0.63
CA GLY A 154 -4.46 -25.54 -0.69
C GLY A 154 -3.04 -25.86 -1.14
N PHE A 155 -2.11 -24.89 -1.11
CA PHE A 155 -0.70 -25.13 -1.47
C PHE A 155 0.00 -25.92 -0.36
N VAL A 156 0.66 -27.02 -0.72
CA VAL A 156 1.33 -27.92 0.23
C VAL A 156 2.82 -27.64 0.30
N GLY A 157 3.37 -27.51 1.51
CA GLY A 157 4.81 -27.35 1.72
C GLY A 157 5.62 -28.53 1.18
N GLY A 158 6.70 -28.23 0.47
CA GLY A 158 7.58 -29.24 -0.14
C GLY A 158 7.23 -29.60 -1.60
N GLU A 159 6.06 -29.19 -2.09
CA GLU A 159 5.71 -29.30 -3.50
C GLU A 159 6.23 -28.11 -4.32
N ARG A 160 6.31 -28.29 -5.65
CA ARG A 160 6.79 -27.26 -6.58
C ARG A 160 5.63 -26.52 -7.22
N TYR A 161 5.45 -25.27 -6.82
CA TYR A 161 4.51 -24.34 -7.44
C TYR A 161 5.24 -23.12 -8.01
N PRO A 162 4.70 -22.44 -9.02
CA PRO A 162 5.19 -21.14 -9.44
C PRO A 162 5.06 -20.15 -8.28
N ALA A 163 6.20 -19.60 -7.84
CA ALA A 163 6.26 -18.58 -6.79
C ALA A 163 6.65 -17.22 -7.38
N VAL A 164 5.93 -16.17 -6.99
CA VAL A 164 6.21 -14.81 -7.43
C VAL A 164 7.32 -14.21 -6.58
N ASN A 165 8.41 -13.79 -7.20
CA ASN A 165 9.53 -13.18 -6.50
C ASN A 165 9.17 -11.75 -6.05
N MET A 166 8.90 -11.59 -4.76
CA MET A 166 8.47 -10.31 -4.18
C MET A 166 9.62 -9.30 -4.11
N ASP A 167 10.86 -9.75 -3.92
CA ASP A 167 12.03 -8.86 -3.87
C ASP A 167 12.18 -8.09 -5.19
N ARG A 168 12.03 -8.77 -6.32
CA ARG A 168 12.06 -8.12 -7.64
C ARG A 168 10.90 -7.15 -7.85
N LEU A 169 9.71 -7.48 -7.36
CA LEU A 169 8.56 -6.56 -7.45
C LEU A 169 8.78 -5.33 -6.59
N HIS A 170 9.33 -5.51 -5.40
CA HIS A 170 9.71 -4.43 -4.51
C HIS A 170 10.77 -3.53 -5.15
N ASP A 171 11.81 -4.09 -5.75
CA ASP A 171 12.83 -3.31 -6.48
C ASP A 171 12.20 -2.43 -7.58
N GLN A 172 11.25 -2.97 -8.35
CA GLN A 172 10.53 -2.21 -9.37
C GLN A 172 9.69 -1.06 -8.77
N LEU A 173 9.03 -1.30 -7.63
CA LEU A 173 8.26 -0.27 -6.92
C LEU A 173 9.17 0.85 -6.37
N MET A 174 10.34 0.47 -5.86
CA MET A 174 11.35 1.40 -5.34
C MET A 174 11.97 2.25 -6.45
N GLU A 175 12.21 1.67 -7.63
CA GLU A 175 12.65 2.39 -8.82
C GLU A 175 11.62 3.43 -9.25
N MET A 176 10.34 3.05 -9.37
CA MET A 176 9.27 3.99 -9.72
C MET A 176 9.08 5.08 -8.65
N SER A 177 9.24 4.74 -7.37
CA SER A 177 9.19 5.70 -6.26
C SER A 177 10.34 6.71 -6.34
N ARG A 178 11.53 6.27 -6.75
CA ARG A 178 12.71 7.14 -6.96
C ARG A 178 12.50 8.07 -8.14
N ASP A 179 12.03 7.55 -9.27
CA ASP A 179 11.72 8.35 -10.45
C ASP A 179 10.69 9.43 -10.12
N LEU A 180 9.68 9.08 -9.31
CA LEU A 180 8.67 10.01 -8.83
C LEU A 180 9.27 11.10 -7.94
N ALA A 181 10.06 10.73 -6.92
CA ALA A 181 10.71 11.67 -6.01
C ALA A 181 11.64 12.65 -6.76
N ALA A 182 12.38 12.16 -7.75
CA ALA A 182 13.22 12.98 -8.62
C ALA A 182 12.40 13.91 -9.51
N ARG A 183 11.30 13.42 -10.10
CA ARG A 183 10.42 14.21 -10.98
C ARG A 183 9.78 15.39 -10.27
N ILE A 184 9.32 15.19 -9.04
CA ILE A 184 8.71 16.26 -8.24
C ILE A 184 9.75 17.20 -7.62
N GLY A 185 11.05 16.94 -7.81
CA GLY A 185 12.12 17.75 -7.25
C GLY A 185 12.18 17.70 -5.72
N SER A 186 11.90 16.54 -5.13
CA SER A 186 11.93 16.39 -3.67
C SER A 186 13.32 16.66 -3.11
N ILE A 187 13.39 17.44 -2.03
CA ILE A 187 14.64 17.70 -1.28
C ILE A 187 14.97 16.58 -0.29
N TYR A 188 14.07 15.61 -0.08
CA TYR A 188 14.27 14.55 0.89
C TYR A 188 15.08 13.39 0.29
N PRO A 189 16.30 13.12 0.81
CA PRO A 189 17.29 12.27 0.15
C PRO A 189 16.96 10.77 0.13
N GLU A 190 15.85 10.35 0.73
CA GLU A 190 15.42 8.93 0.79
C GLU A 190 13.90 8.78 0.73
N LEU A 191 13.19 9.75 0.14
CA LEU A 191 11.73 9.72 0.07
C LEU A 191 11.21 8.43 -0.59
N GLU A 192 11.94 7.89 -1.56
CA GLU A 192 11.60 6.65 -2.24
C GLU A 192 11.60 5.42 -1.32
N LYS A 193 12.32 5.47 -0.20
CA LYS A 193 12.43 4.37 0.77
C LYS A 193 11.31 4.36 1.80
N TYR A 194 10.40 5.33 1.74
CA TYR A 194 9.29 5.39 2.68
C TYR A 194 8.32 4.25 2.42
N LEU A 195 8.24 3.36 3.39
CA LEU A 195 7.25 2.29 3.47
C LEU A 195 6.28 2.63 4.59
N VAL A 196 5.00 2.63 4.26
CA VAL A 196 3.95 3.04 5.21
C VAL A 196 2.83 1.99 5.25
N PRO A 197 2.20 1.75 6.41
CA PRO A 197 0.99 0.96 6.46
C PRO A 197 -0.10 1.56 5.58
N VAL A 198 -1.04 0.73 5.13
CA VAL A 198 -2.23 1.19 4.40
C VAL A 198 -3.00 2.27 5.18
N SER A 199 -3.06 2.18 6.52
CA SER A 199 -3.69 3.22 7.35
C SER A 199 -3.02 4.58 7.19
N THR A 200 -1.70 4.62 7.28
CA THR A 200 -0.92 5.85 7.14
C THR A 200 -1.05 6.40 5.72
N ALA A 201 -1.01 5.55 4.69
CA ALA A 201 -1.23 5.97 3.30
C ALA A 201 -2.56 6.71 3.08
N LEU A 202 -3.60 6.37 3.84
CA LEU A 202 -4.91 7.03 3.76
C LEU A 202 -4.99 8.29 4.63
N LEU A 203 -4.37 8.27 5.82
CA LEU A 203 -4.38 9.38 6.77
C LEU A 203 -3.46 10.54 6.35
N THR A 204 -2.41 10.25 5.58
CA THR A 204 -1.42 11.24 5.17
C THR A 204 -1.96 12.15 4.07
N LYS A 205 -1.74 13.46 4.25
CA LYS A 205 -1.88 14.46 3.20
C LYS A 205 -0.54 14.61 2.48
N TYR A 206 -0.47 14.14 1.24
CA TYR A 206 0.74 14.19 0.41
C TYR A 206 0.84 15.54 -0.33
N ASP A 207 1.02 16.62 0.42
CA ASP A 207 1.22 17.96 -0.13
C ASP A 207 2.71 18.27 -0.39
N ALA A 208 2.99 19.49 -0.86
CA ALA A 208 4.35 19.92 -1.19
C ALA A 208 5.28 19.86 0.03
N GLU A 209 4.77 20.12 1.24
CA GLU A 209 5.55 20.05 2.47
C GLU A 209 5.94 18.60 2.76
N TYR A 210 4.96 17.68 2.78
CA TYR A 210 5.23 16.26 3.03
C TYR A 210 6.20 15.65 2.01
N LEU A 211 6.08 16.07 0.75
CA LEU A 211 6.91 15.56 -0.35
C LEU A 211 8.24 16.31 -0.49
N GLY A 212 8.49 17.36 0.27
CA GLY A 212 9.72 18.14 0.21
C GLY A 212 9.89 18.90 -1.09
N VAL A 213 8.80 19.39 -1.69
CA VAL A 213 8.82 20.18 -2.93
C VAL A 213 8.88 21.67 -2.58
N GLN A 214 9.97 22.34 -2.95
CA GLN A 214 10.13 23.78 -2.70
C GLN A 214 9.42 24.61 -3.79
N GLY A 215 8.16 25.03 -3.55
CA GLY A 215 7.41 26.10 -4.27
C GLY A 215 7.14 25.85 -5.78
N GLN A 216 5.90 25.91 -6.27
CA GLN A 216 5.06 27.12 -6.29
C GLN A 216 3.70 26.88 -5.61
N CYS A 217 3.51 27.46 -4.44
CA CYS A 217 2.22 27.98 -4.02
C CYS A 217 2.41 29.50 -3.90
N ASP A 218 2.50 30.19 -5.03
CA ASP A 218 2.25 31.62 -5.10
C ASP A 218 1.67 31.92 -6.48
N ASN A 219 0.42 32.41 -6.45
CA ASN A 219 -0.41 33.05 -7.48
C ASN A 219 -1.58 32.25 -8.08
N ASP A 220 -2.74 32.95 -8.02
CA ASP A 220 -4.06 32.77 -8.68
C ASP A 220 -5.11 32.15 -7.72
N ASP A 221 -6.02 32.85 -7.05
CA ASP A 221 -6.79 34.07 -7.37
C ASP A 221 -7.22 34.84 -6.09
N GLU A 222 -6.76 36.07 -5.90
CA GLU A 222 -7.51 37.12 -5.16
C GLU A 222 -7.40 38.45 -5.93
N THR A 223 -7.99 38.49 -7.12
CA THR A 223 -8.49 39.75 -7.68
C THR A 223 -9.97 39.91 -7.32
N GLY A 224 -10.22 40.01 -6.01
CA GLY A 224 -11.51 40.42 -5.45
C GLY A 224 -11.45 41.87 -5.00
N THR A 225 -11.41 42.81 -5.93
CA THR A 225 -11.66 44.23 -5.62
C THR A 225 -13.07 44.36 -5.05
N ILE A 226 -13.18 44.52 -3.73
CA ILE A 226 -14.42 44.88 -3.05
C ILE A 226 -14.67 46.38 -3.28
N PRO A 227 -15.79 46.81 -3.89
CA PRO A 227 -16.14 48.22 -3.93
C PRO A 227 -16.61 48.67 -2.54
N SER A 228 -16.01 49.76 -2.07
CA SER A 228 -16.41 50.52 -0.90
C SER A 228 -17.87 50.97 -1.01
N ALA A 229 -18.72 50.48 -0.12
CA ALA A 229 -20.05 51.04 0.13
C ALA A 229 -19.92 52.16 1.16
N ASP A 230 -19.88 53.40 0.68
CA ASP A 230 -20.16 54.60 1.46
C ASP A 230 -21.57 55.08 1.08
N ARG A 231 -22.40 55.35 2.11
CA ARG A 231 -23.76 55.94 2.15
C ARG A 231 -24.93 54.99 2.33
#